data_AF-A0A2S9GB45-F1
#
_entry.id   AF-A0A2S9GB45-F1
#
_cell.length_a   1.000
_cell.length_b   1.000
_cell.length_c   1.000
_cell.angle_alpha   90.00
_cell.angle_beta   90.00
_cell.angle_gamma   90.00
#
_symmetry.space_group_name_H-M   'P 1'
#
loop_
_entity.id
_entity.type
_entity.pdbx_description
1 polymer ?
#
loop_
_entity_poly.entity_id
_entity_poly.type
_entity_poly.pdbx_seq_one_letter_code
_entity_poly.pdbx_strand_id
1 'polypeptide(L)'
;HLDADIIVTATGLNLQLFGGATISRNGKPIELNDTMAYKGMLLTDMPNMAFTIGYTNASWTLKADLVSEFFCRVINYMDDNSYDR
;
A
#
# COMPACT_ATOMS: atom_id res chain seq x y z
N HIS A 1 39.23 11.76 -13.74
CA HIS A 1 39.43 12.48 -12.47
C HIS A 1 38.61 13.75 -12.56
N LEU A 2 37.74 13.99 -11.58
CA LEU A 2 36.95 15.21 -11.48
C LEU A 2 37.38 15.88 -10.18
N ASP A 3 37.99 17.05 -10.26
CA ASP A 3 38.32 17.84 -9.07
C ASP A 3 37.02 18.39 -8.50
N ALA A 4 36.66 17.94 -7.29
CA ALA A 4 35.47 18.38 -6.58
C ALA A 4 35.75 18.43 -5.08
N ASP A 5 35.35 19.54 -4.44
CA ASP A 5 35.50 19.73 -3.00
C ASP A 5 34.47 18.90 -2.20
N ILE A 6 33.26 18.73 -2.73
CA ILE A 6 32.18 17.96 -2.11
C ILE A 6 31.33 17.28 -3.20
N ILE A 7 30.95 16.01 -2.97
CA ILE A 7 30.04 15.25 -3.83
C ILE A 7 28.81 14.85 -3.00
N VAL A 8 27.61 15.09 -3.55
CA VAL A 8 26.34 14.61 -3.01
C VAL A 8 25.68 13.70 -4.03
N THR A 9 25.48 12.43 -3.67
CA THR A 9 25.04 11.40 -4.63
C THR A 9 23.54 11.35 -4.83
N ALA A 10 22.74 11.73 -3.82
CA ALA A 10 21.28 11.83 -3.87
C ALA A 10 20.58 10.70 -4.66
N THR A 11 21.01 9.44 -4.49
CA THR A 11 20.64 8.29 -5.35
C THR A 11 19.20 7.79 -5.21
N GLY A 12 18.38 8.48 -4.42
CA GLY A 12 16.98 8.09 -4.18
C GLY A 12 16.82 6.89 -3.25
N LEU A 13 15.78 6.09 -3.48
CA LEU A 13 15.32 5.03 -2.60
C LEU A 13 15.19 3.69 -3.34
N ASN A 14 15.59 2.61 -2.68
CA ASN A 14 15.19 1.25 -3.04
C ASN A 14 13.91 0.91 -2.28
N LEU A 15 12.77 0.96 -2.95
CA LEU A 15 11.47 0.73 -2.32
C LEU A 15 11.29 -0.74 -1.98
N GLN A 16 10.89 -1.01 -0.74
CA GLN A 16 10.49 -2.33 -0.28
C GLN A 16 9.02 -2.31 0.13
N LEU A 17 8.19 -3.02 -0.64
CA LEU A 17 6.76 -3.10 -0.35
C LEU A 17 6.51 -3.95 0.89
N PHE A 18 5.51 -3.55 1.69
CA PHE A 18 5.02 -4.28 2.87
C PHE A 18 6.11 -4.68 3.88
N GLY A 19 7.21 -3.94 3.96
CA GLY A 19 8.32 -4.25 4.87
C GLY A 19 9.00 -5.60 4.59
N GLY A 20 8.86 -6.13 3.37
CA GLY A 20 9.41 -7.44 2.99
C GLY A 20 8.57 -8.64 3.43
N ALA A 21 7.36 -8.42 3.94
CA ALA A 21 6.44 -9.50 4.29
C ALA A 21 6.03 -10.31 3.05
N THR A 22 5.96 -11.64 3.19
CA THR A 22 5.35 -12.50 2.18
C THR A 22 3.83 -12.38 2.27
N ILE A 23 3.23 -11.72 1.29
CA ILE A 23 1.77 -11.64 1.18
C ILE A 23 1.25 -12.96 0.61
N SER A 24 0.24 -13.54 1.27
CA SER A 24 -0.33 -14.83 0.87
C SER A 24 -1.84 -14.83 1.04
N ARG A 25 -2.51 -15.64 0.23
CA ARG A 25 -3.94 -15.92 0.31
C ARG A 25 -4.14 -17.42 0.50
N ASN A 26 -4.82 -17.81 1.57
CA ASN A 26 -5.07 -19.22 1.89
C ASN A 26 -3.76 -20.06 1.91
N GLY A 27 -2.69 -19.49 2.49
CA GLY A 27 -1.38 -20.13 2.58
C GLY A 27 -0.56 -20.16 1.28
N LYS A 28 -1.08 -19.62 0.17
CA LYS A 28 -0.36 -19.51 -1.10
C LYS A 28 0.19 -18.10 -1.29
N PRO A 29 1.50 -17.93 -1.50
CA PRO A 29 2.07 -16.63 -1.83
C PRO A 29 1.38 -16.01 -3.04
N ILE A 30 1.25 -14.69 -3.04
CA ILE A 30 0.75 -13.95 -4.20
C ILE A 30 1.86 -13.09 -4.81
N GLU A 31 1.92 -13.09 -6.13
CA GLU A 31 2.77 -12.16 -6.88
C GLU A 31 2.05 -10.82 -6.98
N LEU A 32 2.57 -9.78 -6.33
CA LEU A 32 1.92 -8.48 -6.26
C LEU A 32 1.74 -7.84 -7.65
N ASN A 33 2.64 -8.14 -8.59
CA ASN A 33 2.60 -7.62 -9.95
C ASN A 33 1.42 -8.13 -10.77
N ASP A 34 0.80 -9.24 -10.34
CA ASP A 34 -0.40 -9.81 -10.96
C ASP A 34 -1.69 -9.24 -10.35
N THR A 35 -1.57 -8.39 -9.33
CA THR A 35 -2.71 -7.76 -8.66
C THR A 35 -2.93 -6.32 -9.13
N MET A 36 -4.18 -5.90 -9.20
CA MET A 36 -4.54 -4.51 -9.44
C MET A 36 -4.99 -3.85 -8.13
N ALA A 37 -4.50 -2.64 -7.88
CA ALA A 37 -4.88 -1.86 -6.71
C ALA A 37 -6.17 -1.06 -6.98
N TYR A 38 -7.33 -1.61 -6.60
CA TYR A 38 -8.59 -0.88 -6.65
C TYR A 38 -8.56 0.33 -5.70
N LYS A 39 -8.88 1.50 -6.25
CA LYS A 39 -8.75 2.82 -5.59
C LYS A 39 -7.35 3.07 -4.97
N GLY A 40 -6.33 2.36 -5.45
CA GLY A 40 -4.96 2.46 -4.91
C GLY A 40 -4.85 2.05 -3.44
N MET A 41 -5.72 1.16 -2.95
CA MET A 41 -5.69 0.70 -1.56
C MET A 41 -6.13 -0.75 -1.34
N LEU A 42 -6.95 -1.35 -2.23
CA LEU A 42 -7.38 -2.75 -2.12
C LEU A 42 -6.75 -3.55 -3.25
N LEU A 43 -6.19 -4.73 -2.96
CA LEU A 43 -5.60 -5.58 -3.99
C LEU A 43 -6.65 -6.56 -4.53
N THR A 44 -6.74 -6.70 -5.85
CA THR A 44 -7.54 -7.76 -6.49
C THR A 44 -7.24 -9.10 -5.82
N ASP A 45 -8.29 -9.90 -5.65
CA ASP A 45 -8.20 -11.25 -5.10
C ASP A 45 -7.76 -11.32 -3.63
N MET A 46 -7.50 -10.21 -2.94
CA MET A 46 -7.13 -10.18 -1.53
C MET A 46 -8.25 -9.55 -0.67
N PRO A 47 -9.17 -10.37 -0.12
CA PRO A 47 -10.25 -9.87 0.71
C PRO A 47 -9.73 -9.33 2.05
N ASN A 48 -10.46 -8.39 2.63
CA ASN A 48 -10.21 -7.85 3.97
C ASN A 48 -8.78 -7.32 4.19
N MET A 49 -8.12 -6.87 3.12
CA MET A 49 -6.81 -6.22 3.16
C MET A 49 -6.88 -4.84 2.51
N ALA A 50 -6.29 -3.86 3.18
CA ALA A 50 -6.01 -2.56 2.61
C ALA A 50 -4.54 -2.17 2.84
N PHE A 51 -4.01 -1.31 1.98
CA PHE A 51 -2.70 -0.70 2.14
C PHE A 51 -2.73 0.78 1.80
N THR A 52 -1.77 1.52 2.34
CA THR A 52 -1.60 2.95 2.07
C THR A 52 -0.29 3.18 1.35
N ILE A 53 -0.35 3.88 0.21
CA ILE A 53 0.80 4.48 -0.45
C ILE A 53 0.50 5.96 -0.64
N GLY A 54 1.43 6.84 -0.26
CA GLY A 54 1.20 8.29 -0.30
C GLY A 54 1.21 8.88 -1.71
N TYR A 55 0.84 10.15 -1.81
CA TYR A 55 0.90 10.89 -3.06
C TYR A 55 2.35 11.29 -3.39
N THR A 56 2.68 11.33 -4.68
CA THR A 56 3.97 11.86 -5.15
C THR A 56 4.05 13.38 -4.99
N ASN A 57 2.91 14.07 -5.07
CA ASN A 57 2.80 15.53 -5.13
C ASN A 57 1.92 16.13 -4.02
N ALA A 58 1.55 15.34 -3.01
CA ALA A 58 0.78 15.78 -1.85
C ALA A 58 1.21 15.00 -0.59
N SER A 59 0.68 15.38 0.57
CA SER A 59 1.07 14.73 1.83
C SER A 59 0.72 13.24 1.86
N TRP A 60 1.61 12.44 2.42
CA TRP A 60 1.35 11.04 2.72
C TRP A 60 0.32 10.87 3.84
N THR A 61 0.27 11.79 4.80
CA THR A 61 -0.73 11.75 5.88
C THR A 61 -2.15 11.92 5.32
N LEU A 62 -2.34 12.81 4.34
CA LEU A 62 -3.63 12.98 3.66
C LEU A 62 -4.13 11.66 3.04
N LYS A 63 -3.25 10.93 2.36
CA LYS A 63 -3.63 9.65 1.75
C LYS A 63 -3.92 8.58 2.80
N ALA A 64 -3.16 8.55 3.90
CA ALA A 64 -3.39 7.66 5.01
C ALA A 64 -4.78 7.87 5.64
N ASP A 65 -5.16 9.13 5.89
CA ASP A 65 -6.47 9.48 6.44
C ASP A 65 -7.58 8.99 5.52
N LEU A 66 -7.51 9.33 4.22
CA LEU A 66 -8.51 8.91 3.23
C LEU A 66 -8.66 7.39 3.11
N VAL A 67 -7.54 6.65 3.13
CA VAL A 67 -7.56 5.18 3.04
C VAL A 67 -8.18 4.59 4.31
N SER A 68 -7.76 5.05 5.49
CA SER A 68 -8.27 4.55 6.76
C SER A 68 -9.77 4.79 6.91
N GLU A 69 -10.25 6.01 6.64
CA GLU A 69 -11.67 6.35 6.73
C GLU A 69 -12.53 5.55 5.75
N PHE A 70 -12.05 5.38 4.51
CA PHE A 70 -12.77 4.58 3.52
C PHE A 70 -12.84 3.11 3.96
N PHE A 71 -11.70 2.54 4.36
CA PHE A 71 -11.63 1.13 4.73
C PHE A 71 -12.47 0.83 5.97
N CYS A 72 -12.36 1.65 7.03
CA CYS A 72 -13.19 1.54 8.23
C CYS A 72 -14.69 1.62 7.90
N ARG A 73 -15.09 2.51 7.01
CA ARG A 73 -16.50 2.61 6.59
C ARG A 73 -16.97 1.35 5.86
N VAL A 74 -16.12 0.74 5.04
CA VAL A 74 -16.47 -0.50 4.33
C VAL A 74 -16.59 -1.68 5.29
N ILE A 75 -15.62 -1.89 6.18
CA ILE A 75 -15.66 -3.01 7.13
C ILE A 75 -16.85 -2.87 8.09
N ASN A 76 -17.11 -1.68 8.62
CA ASN A 76 -18.27 -1.46 9.50
C ASN A 76 -19.59 -1.73 8.76
N TYR A 77 -19.70 -1.31 7.49
CA TYR A 77 -20.89 -1.61 6.69
C TYR A 77 -21.04 -3.12 6.45
N MET A 78 -19.95 -3.85 6.23
CA MET A 78 -19.99 -5.30 6.09
C MET A 78 -20.46 -5.98 7.39
N ASP A 79 -19.91 -5.56 8.53
CA ASP A 79 -20.26 -6.09 9.85
C ASP A 79 -21.74 -5.82 10.18
N ASP A 80 -22.21 -4.57 9.98
CA ASP A 80 -23.60 -4.15 10.24
C ASP A 80 -24.62 -4.95 9.40
N ASN A 81 -24.21 -5.43 8.22
CA ASN A 81 -25.07 -6.18 7.30
C ASN A 81 -24.76 -7.69 7.27
N SER A 82 -23.89 -8.19 8.16
CA SER A 82 -23.48 -9.59 8.21
C SER A 82 -22.89 -10.13 6.90
N TYR A 83 -22.14 -9.29 6.17
CA TYR A 83 -21.39 -9.70 4.97
C TYR A 83 -20.00 -10.28 5.29
N ASP A 84 -19.67 -10.40 6.57
CA ASP A 84 -18.46 -10.98 7.15
C ASP A 84 -18.62 -12.46 7.55
N ARG A 85 -19.85 -13.01 7.43
CA ARG A 85 -20.18 -14.40 7.77
C ARG A 85 -20.02 -15.40 6.62
#